data_AF-A0A924U7M3-F1
#
_entry.id   AF-A0A924U7M3-F1
#
_cell.length_a   1.000
_cell.length_b   1.000
_cell.length_c   1.000
_cell.angle_alpha   90.00
_cell.angle_beta   90.00
_cell.angle_gamma   90.00
#
_symmetry.space_group_name_H-M   'P 1'
#
loop_
_entity.id
_entity.type
_entity.pdbx_description
1 polymer ?
#
loop_
_entity_poly.entity_id
_entity_poly.type
_entity_poly.pdbx_seq_one_letter_code
_entity_poly.pdbx_strand_id
1 'polypeptide(L)' 'SVIGYDNIAMAGWPSHRLTTIAQPLPEMMAATVMLARELAAERQIPQRILRIPPGPLVERRTVRDRRP' A
#
# COMPACT_ATOMS: atom_id res chain seq x y z
N SER A 1 -3.59 -8.02 19.25
CA SER A 1 -3.32 -8.23 17.81
C SER A 1 -2.63 -7.00 17.27
N VAL A 2 -1.70 -7.16 16.33
CA VAL A 2 -0.98 -6.06 15.66
C VAL A 2 -1.08 -6.27 14.15
N ILE A 3 -1.42 -5.21 13.41
CA ILE A 3 -1.50 -5.21 11.95
C ILE A 3 -0.63 -4.05 11.46
N GLY A 4 0.32 -4.33 10.57
CA GLY A 4 1.15 -3.33 9.89
C GLY A 4 0.53 -2.82 8.58
N TYR A 5 1.30 -1.99 7.89
CA TYR A 5 0.97 -1.45 6.57
C TYR A 5 2.17 -1.67 5.62
N ASP A 6 1.95 -1.53 4.31
CA ASP A 6 2.93 -1.67 3.21
C ASP A 6 3.22 -3.08 2.73
N ASN A 7 3.32 -4.07 3.63
CA ASN A 7 3.85 -5.39 3.30
C ASN A 7 5.29 -5.35 2.75
N ILE A 8 6.16 -4.54 3.35
CA ILE A 8 7.60 -4.58 3.07
C ILE A 8 8.20 -5.96 3.38
N ALA A 9 9.35 -6.27 2.76
CA ALA A 9 10.02 -7.56 2.93
C ALA A 9 10.25 -7.96 4.40
N MET A 10 10.61 -6.98 5.25
CA MET A 10 10.86 -7.18 6.69
C MET A 10 9.62 -7.64 7.46
N ALA A 11 8.41 -7.27 7.03
CA ALA A 11 7.17 -7.74 7.65
C ALA A 11 7.02 -9.28 7.55
N GLY A 12 7.65 -9.88 6.53
CA GLY A 12 7.69 -11.33 6.31
C GLY A 12 8.79 -12.07 7.06
N TRP A 13 9.74 -11.38 7.71
CA TRP A 13 10.86 -12.04 8.37
C TRP A 13 10.39 -13.02 9.46
N PRO A 14 11.07 -14.19 9.62
CA PRO A 14 10.64 -15.22 10.58
C PRO A 14 10.51 -14.75 12.02
N SER A 15 11.31 -13.76 12.44
CA SER A 15 11.28 -13.18 13.78
C SER A 15 10.07 -12.28 14.05
N HIS A 16 9.42 -11.73 13.02
CA HIS A 16 8.32 -10.78 13.16
C HIS A 16 6.99 -11.36 12.71
N ARG A 17 6.96 -11.94 11.49
CA ARG A 17 5.76 -12.51 10.84
C ARG A 17 4.53 -11.61 11.04
N LEU A 18 4.69 -10.34 10.69
CA LEU A 18 3.71 -9.29 10.91
C LEU A 18 2.56 -9.40 9.89
N THR A 19 1.34 -9.56 10.37
CA THR A 19 0.13 -9.38 9.55
C THR A 19 0.07 -7.93 9.08
N THR A 20 -0.19 -7.68 7.81
CA THR A 20 -0.09 -6.34 7.22
C THR A 20 -1.05 -6.16 6.05
N ILE A 21 -1.53 -4.94 5.83
CA ILE A 21 -2.16 -4.57 4.55
C ILE A 21 -1.04 -4.33 3.53
N ALA A 22 -1.13 -4.92 2.34
CA ALA A 22 -0.19 -4.67 1.27
C ALA A 22 -0.55 -3.39 0.51
N GLN A 23 0.39 -2.46 0.37
CA GLN A 23 0.13 -1.29 -0.47
C GLN A 23 0.24 -1.66 -1.96
N PRO A 24 -0.64 -1.12 -2.82
CA PRO A 24 -0.61 -1.32 -4.27
C PRO A 24 0.49 -0.46 -4.92
N LEU A 25 1.75 -0.74 -4.55
CA LEU A 25 2.89 0.05 -5.01
C LEU A 25 2.98 0.15 -6.54
N PRO A 26 2.74 -0.92 -7.34
CA PRO A 26 2.75 -0.82 -8.79
C PRO A 26 1.75 0.21 -9.33
N GLU A 27 0.52 0.22 -8.82
CA GLU A 27 -0.53 1.14 -9.23
C GLU A 27 -0.22 2.58 -8.80
N MET A 28 0.29 2.77 -7.59
CA MET A 28 0.76 4.07 -7.10
C MET A 28 1.88 4.63 -7.99
N MET A 29 2.88 3.80 -8.31
CA MET A 29 4.00 4.19 -9.17
C MET A 29 3.53 4.53 -10.58
N ALA A 30 2.66 3.72 -11.17
CA ALA A 30 2.11 3.98 -12.50
C ALA A 30 1.34 5.32 -12.53
N ALA A 31 0.49 5.57 -11.55
CA ALA A 31 -0.24 6.83 -11.42
C ALA A 31 0.68 8.04 -11.25
N THR A 32 1.74 7.91 -10.44
CA THR A 32 2.73 8.97 -10.27
C THR A 32 3.47 9.27 -11.57
N VAL A 33 3.92 8.24 -12.30
CA VAL A 33 4.61 8.43 -13.58
C VAL A 33 3.69 9.08 -14.62
N MET A 34 2.42 8.66 -14.68
CA MET A 34 1.43 9.30 -15.55
C MET A 34 1.23 10.76 -15.21
N LEU A 35 1.01 11.08 -13.93
CA LEU A 35 0.86 12.47 -13.48
C LEU A 35 2.10 13.32 -13.81
N ALA A 36 3.30 12.79 -13.60
CA ALA A 36 4.54 13.48 -13.93
C ALA A 36 4.64 13.78 -15.43
N ARG A 37 4.19 12.85 -16.29
CA ARG A 37 4.16 13.07 -17.75
C ARG A 37 3.15 14.13 -18.15
N GLU A 38 1.96 14.12 -17.56
CA GLU A 38 0.95 15.16 -17.79
C GLU A 38 1.48 16.55 -17.38
N LEU A 39 2.14 16.64 -16.21
CA LEU A 39 2.74 17.89 -15.71
C LEU A 39 3.88 18.40 -16.59
N ALA A 40 4.61 17.50 -17.23
CA ALA A 40 5.65 17.88 -18.19
C ALA A 40 5.07 18.36 -19.53
N ALA A 41 3.91 17.86 -19.94
CA ALA A 41 3.28 18.18 -21.22
C ALA A 41 2.39 19.42 -21.17
N GLU A 42 1.72 19.67 -20.04
CA GLU A 42 0.74 20.74 -19.88
C GLU A 42 1.15 21.74 -18.80
N ARG A 43 1.09 23.04 -19.10
CA ARG A 43 1.50 24.10 -18.14
C ARG A 43 0.53 24.23 -16.96
N GLN A 44 -0.71 23.78 -17.09
CA GLN A 44 -1.74 23.87 -16.05
C GLN A 44 -2.71 22.70 -16.12
N ILE A 45 -2.55 21.77 -15.19
CA ILE A 45 -3.51 20.69 -14.94
C ILE A 45 -4.28 21.02 -13.64
N PRO A 46 -5.61 20.80 -13.60
CA PRO A 46 -6.38 20.95 -12.37
C PRO A 46 -5.88 20.00 -11.27
N GLN A 47 -5.79 20.51 -10.04
CA GLN A 47 -5.51 19.67 -8.88
C GLN A 47 -6.63 18.63 -8.71
N ARG A 48 -6.23 17.36 -8.55
CA ARG A 48 -7.15 16.25 -8.33
C ARG A 48 -6.62 15.30 -7.26
N ILE A 49 -7.54 14.61 -6.57
CA ILE A 49 -7.19 13.53 -5.65
C ILE A 49 -7.49 12.22 -6.36
N LEU A 50 -6.44 11.44 -6.65
CA LEU A 50 -6.60 10.06 -7.08
C LEU A 50 -6.61 9.14 -5.86
N ARG A 51 -7.72 8.45 -5.61
CA ARG A 51 -7.85 7.47 -4.52
C ARG A 51 -7.53 6.08 -5.05
N ILE A 52 -6.43 5.49 -4.58
CA ILE A 52 -6.04 4.12 -4.90
C ILE A 52 -6.43 3.25 -3.69
N PRO A 53 -7.27 2.22 -3.85
CA PRO A 53 -7.68 1.38 -2.73
C PRO A 53 -6.49 0.58 -2.19
N PRO A 54 -6.44 0.28 -0.88
CA PRO A 54 -5.39 -0.57 -0.33
C PRO A 54 -5.45 -1.97 -0.96
N GLY A 55 -4.29 -2.62 -1.03
CA GLY A 55 -4.18 -4.01 -1.45
C GLY A 55 -4.65 -4.98 -0.35
N PRO A 56 -4.43 -6.29 -0.55
CA PRO A 56 -4.99 -7.32 0.33
C PRO A 56 -4.38 -7.29 1.74
N LEU A 57 -5.15 -7.81 2.71
CA LEU A 57 -4.61 -8.23 3.99
C LEU A 57 -3.73 -9.46 3.79
N VAL A 58 -2.45 -9.34 4.16
CA VAL A 58 -1.50 -10.45 4.22
C VAL A 58 -1.46 -10.93 5.66
N GLU A 59 -2.23 -11.98 5.95
CA GLU A 59 -2.32 -12.55 7.29
C GLU A 59 -1.07 -13.36 7.65
N ARG A 60 -0.53 -13.10 8.85
CA ARG A 60 0.61 -13.80 9.44
C ARG A 60 0.33 -14.09 10.93
N ARG A 61 1.31 -13.96 11.83
CA ARG A 61 1.22 -14.45 13.23
C ARG A 61 0.99 -13.37 14.29
N THR A 62 0.66 -12.14 13.91
CA THR A 62 0.43 -11.05 14.88
C THR A 62 -1.05 -10.77 15.15
N VAL A 63 -1.97 -11.45 14.47
CA VAL A 63 -3.42 -11.40 14.73
C VAL A 63 -3.86 -12.67 15.45
N ARG A 64 -4.79 -12.51 16.40
CA ARG A 64 -5.43 -13.62 17.12
C ARG A 64 -6.94 -13.45 17.04
N ASP A 65 -7.66 -14.57 16.92
CA ASP A 65 -9.10 -14.63 17.13
C ASP A 65 -9.42 -14.38 18.62
N ARG A 66 -10.48 -13.62 18.88
CA ARG A 66 -10.94 -13.25 20.23
C ARG A 66 -12.40 -13.61 20.48
N ARG A 67 -13.03 -14.35 19.55
CA ARG A 67 -14.38 -14.87 19.78
C ARG A 67 -14.36 -15.81 20.99
N PRO A 68 -15.38 -15.74 21.85
CA PRO A 68 -15.49 -16.58 23.05
C PRO A 68 -15.67 -18.06 22.69
#